data_AF-A0A4S8JKG7-F1
#
_entry.id   AF-A0A4S8JKG7-F1
#
_cell.length_a   1.000
_cell.length_b   1.000
_cell.length_c   1.000
_cell.angle_alpha   90.00
_cell.angle_beta   90.00
_cell.angle_gamma   90.00
#
_symmetry.space_group_name_H-M   'P 1'
#
loop_
_entity.id
_entity.type
_entity.pdbx_description
1 polymer ?
#
loop_
_entity_poly.entity_id
_entity_poly.type
_entity_poly.pdbx_seq_one_letter_code
_entity_poly.pdbx_strand_id
1 'polypeptide(L)'
;MALWMDAGSDPISESEKADLEAIAAIKEAAAVELKEQGNQFVKMGKKHYNDAIDCYTRAINQKALSNSDHSVLFANRAHVNLLLGNYRRALSDSEEAIKFCSTNIKAYYRAAKAAFSLNLLAEAASLCERGLEQVPSNEELKKLLMQIDLRRKEDEHHKAQALQAVASAKELSSAMENRGLKLGKALYQELTGIRKPVLDKSGILHWPVLLLYAEVMSSDFIEDFCETDMFSSHLDIISLS
;
A
#
# COMPACT_ATOMS: atom_id res chain seq x y z
N MET A 1 52.76 -19.15 10.52
CA MET A 1 53.17 -18.66 9.19
C MET A 1 51.90 -18.12 8.55
N ALA A 2 51.75 -16.80 8.40
CA ALA A 2 50.50 -16.23 7.91
C ALA A 2 50.38 -16.49 6.40
N LEU A 3 49.36 -17.23 5.99
CA LEU A 3 49.02 -17.49 4.59
C LEU A 3 48.61 -16.18 3.92
N TRP A 4 49.52 -15.58 3.16
CA TRP A 4 49.18 -14.60 2.13
C TRP A 4 48.83 -15.38 0.86
N MET A 5 47.55 -15.69 0.68
CA MET A 5 47.01 -16.18 -0.58
C MET A 5 46.35 -15.02 -1.32
N ASP A 6 46.64 -14.87 -2.61
CA ASP A 6 45.95 -13.93 -3.48
C ASP A 6 44.47 -14.34 -3.62
N ALA A 7 43.59 -13.34 -3.75
CA ALA A 7 42.15 -13.57 -3.86
C ALA A 7 41.83 -14.43 -5.11
N GLY A 8 41.53 -15.72 -4.90
CA GLY A 8 41.13 -16.66 -5.96
C GLY A 8 42.13 -17.78 -6.27
N SER A 9 43.23 -17.93 -5.53
CA SER A 9 44.13 -19.10 -5.67
C SER A 9 43.56 -20.34 -4.96
N ASP A 10 43.45 -21.46 -5.66
CA ASP A 10 43.05 -22.74 -5.07
C ASP A 10 44.15 -23.28 -4.13
N PRO A 11 43.79 -23.85 -2.96
CA PRO A 11 44.78 -24.40 -2.02
C PRO A 11 45.50 -25.61 -2.62
N ILE A 12 46.83 -25.51 -2.66
CA ILE A 12 47.71 -26.44 -3.37
C ILE A 12 48.10 -27.61 -2.44
N SER A 13 48.14 -27.39 -1.12
CA SER A 13 48.49 -28.41 -0.11
C SER A 13 47.33 -28.84 0.79
N GLU A 14 47.42 -30.05 1.37
CA GLU A 14 46.47 -30.52 2.39
C GLU A 14 46.47 -29.64 3.65
N SER A 15 47.63 -29.06 4.02
CA SER A 15 47.73 -28.11 5.14
C SER A 15 46.94 -26.83 4.89
N GLU A 16 47.02 -26.28 3.67
CA GLU A 16 46.26 -25.07 3.29
C GLU A 16 44.75 -25.33 3.25
N LYS A 17 44.32 -26.52 2.82
CA LYS A 17 42.91 -26.93 2.87
C LYS A 17 42.40 -27.01 4.32
N ALA A 18 43.18 -27.62 5.22
CA ALA A 18 42.83 -27.71 6.64
C ALA A 18 42.74 -26.33 7.30
N ASP A 19 43.66 -25.41 6.98
CA ASP A 19 43.63 -24.03 7.50
C ASP A 19 42.40 -23.26 6.98
N LEU A 20 42.03 -23.42 5.70
CA LEU A 20 40.84 -22.80 5.12
C LEU A 20 39.55 -23.34 5.74
N GLU A 21 39.47 -24.65 5.98
CA GLU A 21 38.34 -25.29 6.67
C GLU A 21 38.23 -24.78 8.11
N ALA A 22 39.36 -24.64 8.83
CA ALA A 22 39.37 -24.07 10.17
C ALA A 22 38.88 -22.61 10.19
N ILE A 23 39.31 -21.78 9.22
CA ILE A 23 38.84 -20.40 9.07
C ILE A 23 37.34 -20.35 8.77
N ALA A 24 36.84 -21.23 7.90
CA ALA A 24 35.42 -21.32 7.58
C ALA A 24 34.59 -21.71 8.81
N ALA A 25 35.04 -22.70 9.57
CA ALA A 25 34.38 -23.13 10.81
C ALA A 25 34.35 -22.02 11.87
N ILE A 26 35.42 -21.24 12.01
CA ILE A 26 35.45 -20.07 12.92
C ILE A 26 34.43 -19.01 12.47
N LYS A 27 34.36 -18.71 11.17
CA LYS A 27 33.39 -17.75 10.63
C LYS A 27 31.95 -18.22 10.80
N GLU A 28 31.70 -19.51 10.59
CA GLU A 28 30.40 -20.14 10.82
C GLU A 28 29.98 -20.02 12.28
N ALA A 29 30.85 -20.40 13.22
CA ALA A 29 30.59 -20.28 14.65
C ALA A 29 30.30 -18.82 15.07
N ALA A 30 31.09 -17.87 14.57
CA ALA A 30 30.86 -16.44 14.83
C ALA A 30 29.51 -15.96 14.26
N ALA A 31 29.10 -16.42 13.08
CA ALA A 31 27.82 -16.07 12.48
C ALA A 31 26.63 -16.64 13.27
N VAL A 32 26.76 -17.86 13.79
CA VAL A 32 25.76 -18.48 14.67
C VAL A 32 25.63 -17.73 15.99
N GLU A 33 26.75 -17.33 16.60
CA GLU A 33 26.74 -16.53 17.83
C GLU A 33 26.05 -15.18 17.61
N LEU A 34 26.41 -14.46 16.55
CA LEU A 34 25.80 -13.18 16.18
C LEU A 34 24.28 -13.32 15.92
N LYS A 35 23.85 -14.42 15.29
CA LYS A 35 22.43 -14.73 15.13
C LYS A 35 21.72 -14.80 16.48
N GLU A 36 22.30 -15.49 17.45
CA GLU A 36 21.67 -15.68 18.76
C GLU A 36 21.69 -14.39 19.59
N GLN A 37 22.77 -13.60 19.53
CA GLN A 37 22.82 -12.26 20.13
C GLN A 37 21.72 -11.36 19.53
N GLY A 38 21.54 -11.38 18.21
CA GLY A 38 20.45 -10.68 17.55
C GLY A 38 19.07 -11.11 18.08
N ASN A 39 18.85 -12.43 18.23
CA ASN A 39 17.60 -12.95 18.80
C ASN A 39 17.37 -12.49 20.25
N GLN A 40 18.43 -12.39 21.06
CA GLN A 40 18.34 -11.87 22.43
C GLN A 40 17.94 -10.39 22.43
N PHE A 41 18.55 -9.56 21.59
CA PHE A 41 18.17 -8.15 21.46
C PHE A 41 16.72 -7.97 21.01
N VAL A 42 16.21 -8.81 20.11
CA VAL A 42 14.78 -8.81 19.75
C VAL A 42 13.90 -9.10 20.97
N LYS A 43 14.27 -10.06 21.83
CA LYS A 43 13.54 -10.38 23.06
C LYS A 43 13.60 -9.24 24.10
N MET A 44 14.69 -8.47 24.15
CA MET A 44 14.84 -7.31 25.03
C MET A 44 13.94 -6.12 24.62
N GLY A 45 13.41 -6.13 23.39
CA GLY A 45 12.37 -5.21 22.93
C GLY A 45 12.88 -4.00 22.16
N LYS A 46 11.98 -3.03 21.91
CA LYS A 46 12.14 -1.99 20.88
C LYS A 46 13.43 -1.17 20.96
N LYS A 47 13.95 -0.93 22.18
CA LYS A 47 15.20 -0.18 22.39
C LYS A 47 16.42 -0.85 21.75
N HIS A 48 16.40 -2.18 21.62
CA HIS A 48 17.51 -2.99 21.14
C HIS A 48 17.32 -3.52 19.71
N TYR A 49 16.29 -3.06 18.99
CA TYR A 49 16.05 -3.50 17.62
C TYR A 49 17.14 -3.08 16.63
N ASN A 50 17.78 -1.92 16.85
CA ASN A 50 18.93 -1.53 16.03
C ASN A 50 20.15 -2.44 16.29
N ASP A 51 20.39 -2.80 17.55
CA ASP A 51 21.46 -3.74 17.94
C ASP A 51 21.23 -5.12 17.30
N ALA A 52 19.97 -5.58 17.27
CA ALA A 52 19.59 -6.82 16.60
C ALA A 52 19.89 -6.76 15.09
N ILE A 53 19.55 -5.65 14.43
CA ILE A 53 19.84 -5.44 13.00
C ILE A 53 21.35 -5.47 12.73
N ASP A 54 22.16 -4.84 13.58
CA ASP A 54 23.63 -4.88 13.46
C ASP A 54 24.16 -6.32 13.57
N CYS A 55 23.70 -7.05 14.59
CA CYS A 55 24.09 -8.45 14.80
C CYS A 55 23.74 -9.33 13.59
N TYR A 56 22.51 -9.25 13.08
CA TYR A 56 22.12 -10.00 11.88
C TYR A 56 22.93 -9.58 10.64
N THR A 57 23.22 -8.28 10.48
CA THR A 57 24.01 -7.79 9.35
C THR A 57 25.45 -8.31 9.41
N ARG A 58 26.07 -8.29 10.59
CA ARG A 58 27.40 -8.86 10.81
C ARG A 58 27.42 -10.37 10.58
N ALA A 59 26.37 -11.09 10.97
CA ALA A 59 26.22 -12.53 10.71
C ALA A 59 26.14 -12.82 9.21
N ILE A 60 25.30 -12.07 8.46
CA ILE A 60 25.18 -12.18 6.99
C ILE A 60 26.53 -11.91 6.31
N ASN A 61 27.28 -10.93 6.79
CA ASN A 61 28.58 -10.55 6.21
C ASN A 61 29.67 -11.60 6.39
N GLN A 62 29.52 -12.58 7.30
CA GLN A 62 30.48 -13.68 7.43
C GLN A 62 30.48 -14.59 6.20
N LYS A 63 29.36 -14.66 5.44
CA LYS A 63 29.19 -15.49 4.23
C LYS A 63 29.65 -16.94 4.40
N ALA A 64 29.53 -17.48 5.61
CA ALA A 64 30.01 -18.81 5.98
C ALA A 64 28.86 -19.79 6.29
N LEU A 65 27.61 -19.33 6.26
CA LEU A 65 26.43 -20.13 6.59
C LEU A 65 25.80 -20.80 5.35
N SER A 66 24.99 -21.83 5.59
CA SER A 66 24.16 -22.45 4.55
C SER A 66 23.16 -21.46 3.94
N ASN A 67 22.63 -21.75 2.75
CA ASN A 67 21.55 -20.94 2.15
C ASN A 67 20.31 -20.88 3.06
N SER A 68 19.98 -21.98 3.73
CA SER A 68 18.85 -22.03 4.67
C SER A 68 19.06 -21.06 5.85
N ASP A 69 20.26 -21.04 6.42
CA ASP A 69 20.59 -20.14 7.52
C ASP A 69 20.68 -18.67 7.10
N HIS A 70 21.20 -18.39 5.89
CA HIS A 70 21.14 -17.05 5.31
C HIS A 70 19.68 -16.59 5.16
N SER A 71 18.80 -17.46 4.64
CA SER A 71 17.37 -17.15 4.56
C SER A 71 16.78 -16.80 5.92
N VAL A 72 17.13 -17.54 6.98
CA VAL A 72 16.68 -17.25 8.34
C VAL A 72 17.19 -15.90 8.84
N LEU A 73 18.47 -15.57 8.62
CA LEU A 73 19.05 -14.28 9.02
C LEU A 73 18.38 -13.10 8.33
N PHE A 74 18.21 -13.16 7.02
CA PHE A 74 17.50 -12.13 6.26
C PHE A 74 16.05 -12.00 6.73
N ALA A 75 15.36 -13.12 6.94
CA ALA A 75 13.98 -13.10 7.43
C ALA A 75 13.90 -12.50 8.85
N ASN A 76 14.86 -12.78 9.73
CA ASN A 76 14.90 -12.22 11.08
C ASN A 76 15.20 -10.72 11.06
N ARG A 77 16.14 -10.26 10.22
CA ARG A 77 16.38 -8.83 10.02
C ARG A 77 15.14 -8.12 9.44
N ALA A 78 14.44 -8.75 8.50
CA ALA A 78 13.17 -8.26 7.97
C ALA A 78 12.11 -8.10 9.06
N HIS A 79 12.02 -9.06 9.99
CA HIS A 79 11.09 -8.99 11.11
C HIS A 79 11.33 -7.77 11.98
N VAL A 80 12.59 -7.49 12.32
CA VAL A 80 12.93 -6.32 13.14
C VAL A 80 12.67 -5.02 12.38
N ASN A 81 12.99 -4.98 11.08
CA ASN A 81 12.65 -3.85 10.22
C ASN A 81 11.13 -3.61 10.15
N LEU A 82 10.30 -4.66 10.11
CA LEU A 82 8.83 -4.54 10.21
C LEU A 82 8.41 -3.91 11.54
N LEU A 83 8.97 -4.36 12.66
CA LEU A 83 8.65 -3.84 13.99
C LEU A 83 9.04 -2.37 14.16
N LEU A 84 10.07 -1.91 13.43
CA LEU A 84 10.50 -0.52 13.38
C LEU A 84 9.70 0.34 12.38
N GLY A 85 8.85 -0.25 11.54
CA GLY A 85 8.14 0.45 10.47
C GLY A 85 8.97 0.71 9.20
N ASN A 86 10.16 0.10 9.09
CA ASN A 86 11.05 0.20 7.94
C ASN A 86 10.59 -0.73 6.80
N TYR A 87 9.39 -0.51 6.26
CA TYR A 87 8.72 -1.48 5.39
C TYR A 87 9.51 -1.80 4.10
N ARG A 88 10.14 -0.81 3.45
CA ARG A 88 10.94 -1.07 2.24
C ARG A 88 12.15 -1.97 2.52
N ARG A 89 12.84 -1.74 3.65
CA ARG A 89 13.97 -2.58 4.07
C ARG A 89 13.50 -3.99 4.42
N ALA A 90 12.37 -4.10 5.12
CA ALA A 90 11.79 -5.39 5.45
C ALA A 90 11.37 -6.19 4.22
N LEU A 91 10.80 -5.53 3.20
CA LEU A 91 10.43 -6.16 1.95
C LEU A 91 11.68 -6.71 1.25
N SER A 92 12.70 -5.87 1.03
CA SER A 92 13.95 -6.27 0.40
C SER A 92 14.65 -7.42 1.14
N ASP A 93 14.74 -7.35 2.48
CA ASP A 93 15.30 -8.44 3.28
C ASP A 93 14.48 -9.74 3.14
N SER A 94 13.15 -9.63 3.08
CA SER A 94 12.29 -10.82 2.93
C SER A 94 12.41 -11.44 1.53
N GLU A 95 12.56 -10.63 0.49
CA GLU A 95 12.80 -11.11 -0.87
C GLU A 95 14.15 -11.84 -0.99
N GLU A 96 15.21 -11.29 -0.40
CA GLU A 96 16.50 -11.99 -0.30
C GLU A 96 16.36 -13.31 0.46
N ALA A 97 15.63 -13.32 1.59
CA ALA A 97 15.36 -14.56 2.31
C ALA A 97 14.65 -15.62 1.44
N ILE A 98 13.70 -15.22 0.60
CA ILE A 98 12.99 -16.11 -0.33
C ILE A 98 13.91 -16.62 -1.43
N LYS A 99 14.83 -15.79 -1.95
CA LYS A 99 15.84 -16.21 -2.94
C LYS A 99 16.76 -17.30 -2.39
N PHE A 100 17.18 -17.17 -1.13
CA PHE A 100 18.01 -18.18 -0.47
C PHE A 100 17.25 -19.47 -0.14
N CYS A 101 15.99 -19.37 0.29
CA CYS A 101 15.17 -20.52 0.62
C CYS A 101 13.69 -20.24 0.32
N SER A 102 13.20 -20.80 -0.78
CA SER A 102 11.84 -20.59 -1.26
C SER A 102 10.77 -21.30 -0.43
N THR A 103 11.15 -22.13 0.54
CA THR A 103 10.23 -22.82 1.47
C THR A 103 10.05 -22.07 2.79
N ASN A 104 10.77 -20.95 2.99
CA ASN A 104 10.68 -20.16 4.21
C ASN A 104 9.38 -19.33 4.27
N ILE A 105 8.31 -19.93 4.78
CA ILE A 105 6.98 -19.31 4.91
C ILE A 105 7.00 -18.01 5.72
N LYS A 106 7.86 -17.90 6.73
CA LYS A 106 7.98 -16.68 7.53
C LYS A 106 8.47 -15.51 6.68
N ALA A 107 9.33 -15.77 5.68
CA ALA A 107 9.78 -14.74 4.75
C ALA A 107 8.65 -14.24 3.85
N TYR A 108 7.82 -15.15 3.29
CA TYR A 108 6.63 -14.75 2.51
C TYR A 108 5.65 -13.90 3.33
N TYR A 109 5.33 -14.32 4.55
CA TYR A 109 4.44 -13.56 5.42
C TYR A 109 5.00 -12.15 5.72
N ARG A 110 6.30 -12.05 6.01
CA ARG A 110 6.96 -10.77 6.29
C ARG A 110 7.02 -9.87 5.03
N ALA A 111 7.31 -10.44 3.86
CA ALA A 111 7.30 -9.75 2.59
C ALA A 111 5.90 -9.20 2.28
N ALA A 112 4.86 -10.04 2.34
CA ALA A 112 3.49 -9.66 2.07
C ALA A 112 3.01 -8.57 3.05
N LYS A 113 3.35 -8.69 4.34
CA LYS A 113 3.01 -7.67 5.35
C LYS A 113 3.72 -6.34 5.09
N ALA A 114 4.98 -6.37 4.67
CA ALA A 114 5.74 -5.18 4.29
C ALA A 114 5.14 -4.51 3.04
N ALA A 115 4.85 -5.27 1.99
CA ALA A 115 4.23 -4.79 0.76
C ALA A 115 2.83 -4.20 1.02
N PHE A 116 2.01 -4.87 1.85
CA PHE A 116 0.71 -4.35 2.28
C PHE A 116 0.83 -3.01 3.00
N SER A 117 1.81 -2.87 3.90
CA SER A 117 2.08 -1.62 4.62
C SER A 117 2.58 -0.49 3.71
N LEU A 118 3.12 -0.82 2.54
CA LEU A 118 3.53 0.13 1.49
C LEU A 118 2.41 0.44 0.49
N ASN A 119 1.20 -0.08 0.71
CA ASN A 119 0.07 -0.01 -0.22
C ASN A 119 0.35 -0.65 -1.60
N LEU A 120 1.29 -1.60 -1.67
CA LEU A 120 1.61 -2.39 -2.85
C LEU A 120 0.72 -3.65 -2.87
N LEU A 121 -0.61 -3.44 -3.00
CA LEU A 121 -1.61 -4.50 -2.74
C LEU A 121 -1.49 -5.71 -3.69
N ALA A 122 -1.20 -5.48 -4.97
CA ALA A 122 -1.05 -6.56 -5.94
C ALA A 122 0.18 -7.45 -5.64
N GLU A 123 1.29 -6.82 -5.28
CA GLU A 123 2.52 -7.51 -4.90
C GLU A 123 2.33 -8.29 -3.59
N ALA A 124 1.68 -7.67 -2.59
CA ALA A 124 1.35 -8.32 -1.33
C ALA A 124 0.47 -9.56 -1.52
N ALA A 125 -0.54 -9.49 -2.40
CA ALA A 125 -1.39 -10.64 -2.74
C ALA A 125 -0.57 -11.77 -3.37
N SER A 126 0.26 -11.44 -4.37
CA SER A 126 1.13 -12.42 -5.05
C SER A 126 2.10 -13.11 -4.08
N LEU A 127 2.66 -12.38 -3.12
CA LEU A 127 3.52 -12.95 -2.08
C LEU A 127 2.75 -13.89 -1.13
N CYS A 128 1.50 -13.56 -0.79
CA CYS A 128 0.64 -14.46 -0.02
C CYS A 128 0.31 -15.74 -0.78
N GLU A 129 -0.09 -15.62 -2.05
CA GLU A 129 -0.43 -16.75 -2.92
C GLU A 129 0.77 -17.70 -3.08
N ARG A 130 1.95 -17.17 -3.42
CA ARG A 130 3.19 -17.95 -3.51
C ARG A 130 3.57 -18.62 -2.19
N GLY A 131 3.35 -17.95 -1.06
CA GLY A 131 3.56 -18.55 0.26
C GLY A 131 2.58 -19.70 0.54
N LEU A 132 1.32 -19.56 0.11
CA LEU A 132 0.28 -20.58 0.25
C LEU A 132 0.49 -21.77 -0.70
N GLU A 133 1.10 -21.57 -1.86
CA GLU A 133 1.55 -22.68 -2.73
C GLU A 133 2.56 -23.59 -2.00
N GLN A 134 3.42 -23.01 -1.15
CA GLN A 134 4.41 -23.75 -0.37
C GLN A 134 3.76 -24.43 0.85
N VAL A 135 2.93 -23.70 1.61
CA VAL A 135 2.19 -24.24 2.77
C VAL A 135 0.72 -23.79 2.72
N PRO A 136 -0.16 -24.59 2.11
CA PRO A 136 -1.59 -24.25 1.94
C PRO A 136 -2.37 -24.14 3.25
N SER A 137 -1.88 -24.74 4.33
CA SER A 137 -2.50 -24.71 5.65
C SER A 137 -2.13 -23.46 6.48
N ASN A 138 -1.34 -22.54 5.94
CA ASN A 138 -0.92 -21.36 6.69
C ASN A 138 -2.07 -20.35 6.86
N GLU A 139 -2.65 -20.31 8.07
CA GLU A 139 -3.78 -19.44 8.39
C GLU A 139 -3.41 -17.95 8.48
N GLU A 140 -2.15 -17.60 8.78
CA GLU A 140 -1.73 -16.20 8.85
C GLU A 140 -1.70 -15.55 7.46
N LEU A 141 -1.20 -16.27 6.46
CA LEU A 141 -1.20 -15.84 5.06
C LEU A 141 -2.61 -15.74 4.49
N LYS A 142 -3.50 -16.70 4.78
CA LYS A 142 -4.91 -16.63 4.37
C LYS A 142 -5.61 -15.40 4.93
N LYS A 143 -5.42 -15.11 6.22
CA LYS A 143 -5.98 -13.92 6.87
C LYS A 143 -5.44 -12.63 6.24
N LEU A 144 -4.14 -12.59 5.96
CA LEU A 144 -3.52 -11.43 5.32
C LEU A 144 -4.03 -11.23 3.89
N LEU A 145 -4.15 -12.30 3.09
CA LEU A 145 -4.71 -12.25 1.75
C LEU A 145 -6.15 -11.72 1.75
N MET A 146 -6.98 -12.19 2.68
CA MET A 146 -8.35 -11.68 2.85
C MET A 146 -8.39 -10.17 3.15
N GLN A 147 -7.47 -9.67 3.98
CA GLN A 147 -7.37 -8.22 4.25
C GLN A 147 -6.93 -7.44 3.01
N ILE A 148 -5.98 -7.97 2.25
CA ILE A 148 -5.51 -7.37 1.00
C ILE A 148 -6.65 -7.29 -0.02
N ASP A 149 -7.41 -8.37 -0.21
CA ASP A 149 -8.52 -8.44 -1.16
C ASP A 149 -9.65 -7.49 -0.78
N LEU A 150 -9.97 -7.37 0.51
CA LEU A 150 -10.93 -6.38 0.99
C LEU A 150 -10.49 -4.97 0.62
N ARG A 151 -9.22 -4.64 0.90
CA ARG A 151 -8.68 -3.31 0.60
C ARG A 151 -8.67 -3.00 -0.91
N ARG A 152 -8.34 -3.99 -1.73
CA ARG A 152 -8.38 -3.87 -3.20
C ARG A 152 -9.79 -3.56 -3.71
N LYS A 153 -10.81 -4.26 -3.18
CA LYS A 153 -12.21 -4.01 -3.54
C LYS A 153 -12.67 -2.62 -3.14
N GLU A 154 -12.27 -2.13 -1.96
CA GLU A 154 -12.54 -0.76 -1.52
C GLU A 154 -11.91 0.26 -2.47
N ASP A 155 -10.64 0.09 -2.82
CA ASP A 155 -9.90 0.98 -3.72
C ASP A 155 -10.49 0.96 -5.15
N GLU A 156 -10.86 -0.22 -5.66
CA GLU A 156 -11.54 -0.38 -6.95
C GLU A 156 -12.90 0.31 -6.96
N HIS A 157 -13.69 0.16 -5.90
CA HIS A 157 -14.99 0.80 -5.76
C HIS A 157 -14.86 2.34 -5.69
N HIS A 158 -13.95 2.86 -4.87
CA HIS A 158 -13.69 4.30 -4.81
C HIS A 158 -13.21 4.87 -6.15
N LYS A 159 -12.33 4.13 -6.85
CA LYS A 159 -11.86 4.53 -8.18
C LYS A 159 -13.00 4.53 -9.19
N ALA A 160 -13.87 3.53 -9.18
CA ALA A 160 -15.03 3.47 -10.06
C ALA A 160 -16.00 4.64 -9.81
N GLN A 161 -16.29 4.95 -8.55
CA GLN A 161 -17.13 6.10 -8.19
C GLN A 161 -16.51 7.43 -8.63
N ALA A 162 -15.21 7.61 -8.43
CA ALA A 162 -14.50 8.81 -8.87
C ALA A 162 -14.54 8.96 -10.40
N LEU A 163 -14.31 7.87 -11.14
CA LEU A 163 -14.41 7.87 -12.60
C LEU A 163 -15.83 8.20 -13.08
N GLN A 164 -16.84 7.65 -12.43
CA GLN A 164 -18.25 7.94 -12.74
C GLN A 164 -18.58 9.41 -12.48
N ALA A 165 -18.17 9.97 -11.33
CA ALA A 165 -18.39 11.38 -11.01
C ALA A 165 -17.71 12.32 -12.02
N VAL A 166 -16.49 11.97 -12.46
CA VAL A 166 -15.76 12.72 -13.50
C VAL A 166 -16.48 12.62 -14.86
N ALA A 167 -16.97 11.44 -15.22
CA ALA A 167 -17.73 11.25 -16.46
C ALA A 167 -19.01 12.09 -16.47
N SER A 168 -19.82 12.01 -15.42
CA SER A 168 -21.06 12.80 -15.28
C SER A 168 -20.79 14.31 -15.26
N ALA A 169 -19.71 14.75 -14.59
CA ALA A 169 -19.32 16.16 -14.60
C ALA A 169 -18.90 16.65 -16.00
N LYS A 170 -18.24 15.79 -16.78
CA LYS A 170 -17.85 16.09 -18.16
C LYS A 170 -19.06 16.16 -19.10
N GLU A 171 -20.02 15.25 -18.94
CA GLU A 171 -21.30 15.27 -19.68
C GLU A 171 -22.09 16.55 -19.37
N LEU A 172 -22.22 16.89 -18.08
CA LEU A 172 -22.87 18.13 -17.65
C LEU A 172 -22.18 19.37 -18.24
N SER A 173 -20.85 19.43 -18.17
CA SER A 173 -20.10 20.57 -18.71
C SER A 173 -20.31 20.73 -20.22
N SER A 174 -20.27 19.62 -20.96
CA SER A 174 -20.52 19.60 -22.40
C SER A 174 -21.96 20.04 -22.73
N ALA A 175 -22.94 19.59 -21.95
CA ALA A 175 -24.35 19.97 -22.09
C ALA A 175 -24.56 21.47 -21.86
N MET A 176 -23.85 22.07 -20.91
CA MET A 176 -23.91 23.51 -20.62
C MET A 176 -23.24 24.34 -21.73
N GLU A 177 -22.06 23.90 -22.22
CA GLU A 177 -21.34 24.54 -23.31
C GLU A 177 -22.17 24.55 -24.60
N ASN A 178 -22.79 23.42 -24.95
CA ASN A 178 -23.65 23.29 -26.14
C ASN A 178 -24.88 24.22 -26.09
N ARG A 179 -25.36 24.55 -24.89
CA ARG A 179 -26.46 25.50 -24.66
C ARG A 179 -25.99 26.95 -24.54
N GLY A 180 -24.70 27.22 -24.69
CA GLY A 180 -24.11 28.56 -24.59
C GLY A 180 -24.15 29.15 -23.18
N LEU A 181 -24.26 28.30 -22.15
CA LEU A 181 -24.41 28.75 -20.76
C LEU A 181 -23.06 29.14 -20.16
N LYS A 182 -23.04 30.26 -19.44
CA LYS A 182 -21.84 30.76 -18.75
C LYS A 182 -22.03 30.64 -17.24
N LEU A 183 -21.12 29.94 -16.59
CA LEU A 183 -21.08 29.87 -15.13
C LEU A 183 -20.42 31.13 -14.56
N GLY A 184 -21.17 31.87 -13.76
CA GLY A 184 -20.69 33.01 -12.98
C GLY A 184 -20.13 32.58 -11.63
N LYS A 185 -19.76 33.58 -10.81
CA LYS A 185 -19.43 33.33 -9.40
C LYS A 185 -20.65 32.78 -8.67
N ALA A 186 -20.43 31.85 -7.73
CA ALA A 186 -21.48 31.33 -6.87
C ALA A 186 -21.92 32.40 -5.86
N LEU A 187 -22.84 33.25 -6.30
CA LEU A 187 -23.52 34.22 -5.45
C LEU A 187 -24.66 33.48 -4.73
N TYR A 188 -24.95 33.84 -3.48
CA TYR A 188 -26.07 33.29 -2.69
C TYR A 188 -25.94 31.82 -2.24
N GLN A 189 -24.72 31.29 -2.15
CA GLN A 189 -24.47 29.93 -1.67
C GLN A 189 -24.96 29.69 -0.23
N GLU A 190 -25.05 30.74 0.58
CA GLU A 190 -25.65 30.70 1.92
C GLU A 190 -27.16 30.40 1.89
N LEU A 191 -27.85 30.79 0.83
CA LEU A 191 -29.30 30.59 0.65
C LEU A 191 -29.62 29.29 -0.09
N THR A 192 -28.79 28.89 -1.06
CA THR A 192 -29.03 27.73 -1.94
C THR A 192 -28.25 26.47 -1.54
N GLY A 193 -27.27 26.59 -0.64
CA GLY A 193 -26.36 25.52 -0.29
C GLY A 193 -25.42 25.13 -1.44
N ILE A 194 -24.91 23.88 -1.40
CA ILE A 194 -23.99 23.34 -2.42
C ILE A 194 -24.78 22.52 -3.46
N ARG A 195 -25.89 23.06 -3.95
CA ARG A 195 -26.66 22.44 -5.04
C ARG A 195 -26.03 22.80 -6.38
N LYS A 196 -26.05 21.87 -7.32
CA LYS A 196 -25.46 22.01 -8.65
C LYS A 196 -26.48 21.53 -9.70
N PRO A 197 -26.42 22.07 -10.93
CA PRO A 197 -27.25 21.56 -12.01
C PRO A 197 -26.98 20.07 -12.25
N VAL A 198 -28.01 19.33 -12.62
CA VAL A 198 -27.92 17.90 -12.93
C VAL A 198 -28.44 17.66 -14.34
N LEU A 199 -27.82 16.73 -15.04
CA LEU A 199 -28.30 16.25 -16.34
C LEU A 199 -29.08 14.96 -16.12
N ASP A 200 -30.32 14.90 -16.57
CA ASP A 200 -31.12 13.68 -16.49
C ASP A 200 -30.77 12.67 -17.59
N LYS A 201 -31.44 11.51 -17.55
CA LYS A 201 -31.23 10.42 -18.52
C LYS A 201 -31.62 10.77 -19.96
N SER A 202 -32.48 11.77 -20.13
CA SER A 202 -32.92 12.27 -21.43
C SER A 202 -32.02 13.40 -21.95
N GLY A 203 -30.98 13.78 -21.20
CA GLY A 203 -30.07 14.86 -21.56
C GLY A 203 -30.66 16.26 -21.31
N ILE A 204 -31.71 16.35 -20.48
CA ILE A 204 -32.36 17.59 -20.08
C ILE A 204 -31.71 18.09 -18.79
N LEU A 205 -31.41 19.39 -18.74
CA LEU A 205 -30.82 20.01 -17.55
C LEU A 205 -31.88 20.37 -16.51
N HIS A 206 -31.56 20.06 -15.27
CA HIS A 206 -32.30 20.48 -14.11
C HIS A 206 -31.47 21.44 -13.28
N TRP A 207 -32.10 22.54 -12.87
CA TRP A 207 -31.44 23.69 -12.28
C TRP A 207 -31.93 23.97 -10.87
N PRO A 208 -31.02 24.19 -9.91
CA PRO A 208 -31.37 24.91 -8.70
C PRO A 208 -31.60 26.39 -9.05
N VAL A 209 -32.79 26.91 -8.80
CA VAL A 209 -33.19 28.28 -9.15
C VAL A 209 -33.58 29.05 -7.89
N LEU A 210 -32.93 30.20 -7.67
CA LEU A 210 -33.27 31.14 -6.60
C LEU A 210 -34.06 32.31 -7.20
N LEU A 211 -35.28 32.51 -6.71
CA LEU A 211 -36.13 33.66 -7.05
C LEU A 211 -35.97 34.72 -5.95
N LEU A 212 -35.70 35.97 -6.35
CA LEU A 212 -35.49 37.09 -5.44
C LEU A 212 -36.59 38.14 -5.64
N TYR A 213 -37.31 38.49 -4.57
CA TYR A 213 -38.37 39.49 -4.59
C TYR A 213 -37.88 40.75 -3.86
N ALA A 214 -37.21 41.63 -4.60
CA ALA A 214 -36.54 42.81 -4.02
C ALA A 214 -37.49 43.76 -3.28
N GLU A 215 -38.75 43.88 -3.73
CA GLU A 215 -39.75 44.78 -3.13
C GLU A 215 -40.13 44.37 -1.70
N VAL A 216 -40.16 43.07 -1.44
CA VAL A 216 -40.58 42.49 -0.14
C VAL A 216 -39.42 41.86 0.63
N MET A 217 -38.19 41.98 0.10
CA MET A 217 -36.96 41.42 0.70
C MET A 217 -37.08 39.92 1.03
N SER A 218 -37.78 39.17 0.19
CA SER A 218 -37.96 37.73 0.34
C SER A 218 -37.33 36.96 -0.83
N SER A 219 -37.20 35.65 -0.66
CA SER A 219 -36.67 34.75 -1.69
C SER A 219 -37.29 33.37 -1.59
N ASP A 220 -37.47 32.72 -2.74
CA ASP A 220 -37.85 31.31 -2.84
C ASP A 220 -36.75 30.52 -3.56
N PHE A 221 -36.60 29.25 -3.17
CA PHE A 221 -35.63 28.35 -3.77
C PHE A 221 -36.31 27.12 -4.36
N ILE A 222 -36.16 26.94 -5.66
CA ILE A 222 -36.60 25.75 -6.40
C ILE A 222 -35.39 24.84 -6.53
N GLU A 223 -35.43 23.67 -5.90
CA GLU A 223 -34.29 22.75 -5.90
C GLU A 223 -34.03 22.13 -7.29
N ASP A 224 -35.10 21.87 -8.05
CA ASP A 224 -35.09 21.06 -9.27
C ASP A 224 -36.01 21.66 -10.34
N PHE A 225 -35.49 22.65 -11.09
CA PHE A 225 -36.20 23.31 -12.19
C PHE A 225 -35.79 22.71 -13.53
N CYS A 226 -36.70 22.02 -14.20
CA CYS A 226 -36.44 21.45 -15.52
C CYS A 226 -36.32 22.56 -16.57
N GLU A 227 -35.29 22.53 -17.43
CA GLU A 227 -35.08 23.58 -18.43
C GLU A 227 -36.18 23.67 -19.49
N THR A 228 -37.03 22.65 -19.61
CA THR A 228 -38.20 22.67 -20.52
C THR A 228 -39.44 23.27 -19.89
N ASP A 229 -39.42 23.53 -18.58
CA ASP A 229 -40.57 24.06 -17.85
C ASP A 229 -40.69 25.57 -18.01
N MET A 230 -41.93 26.05 -17.92
CA MET A 230 -42.20 27.49 -17.86
C MET A 230 -42.18 27.97 -16.41
N PHE A 231 -41.64 29.17 -16.19
CA PHE A 231 -41.65 29.81 -14.87
C PHE A 231 -43.07 30.01 -14.32
N SER A 232 -44.05 30.30 -15.18
CA SER A 232 -45.45 30.49 -14.76
C SER A 232 -45.99 29.27 -14.00
N SER A 233 -45.68 28.06 -14.47
CA SER A 233 -46.12 26.82 -13.83
C SER A 233 -45.58 26.66 -12.41
N HIS A 234 -44.40 27.21 -12.12
CA HIS A 234 -43.80 27.19 -10.78
C HIS A 234 -44.34 28.32 -9.89
N LEU A 235 -44.54 29.51 -10.45
CA LEU A 235 -45.09 30.67 -9.73
C LEU A 235 -46.55 30.45 -9.30
N ASP A 236 -47.34 29.75 -10.11
CA ASP A 236 -48.71 29.36 -9.74
C ASP A 236 -48.73 28.47 -8.49
N ILE A 237 -47.73 27.61 -8.30
CA ILE A 237 -47.62 26.74 -7.12
C ILE A 237 -47.20 27.55 -5.88
N ILE A 238 -46.24 28.46 -6.03
CA ILE A 238 -45.72 29.29 -4.94
C ILE A 238 -46.76 30.30 -4.45
N SER A 239 -47.61 30.82 -5.33
CA SER A 239 -48.68 31.76 -4.97
C SER A 239 -49.87 31.14 -4.25
N LEU A 240 -49.96 29.80 -4.22
CA LEU A 240 -51.02 29.03 -3.56
C LEU A 240 -50.62 28.51 -2.16
N SER A 241 -49.35 28.67 -1.76
CA SER A 241 -48.78 28.24 -0.47
C SER A 241 -48.58 29.40 0.49
#